data_AF-A0A940X3K2-F1
#
_entry.id   AF-A0A940X3K2-F1
#
_cell.length_a   1.000
_cell.length_b   1.000
_cell.length_c   1.000
_cell.angle_alpha   90.00
_cell.angle_beta   90.00
_cell.angle_gamma   90.00
#
_symmetry.space_group_name_H-M   'P 1'
#
loop_
_entity.id
_entity.type
_entity.pdbx_description
1 polymer ?
#
loop_
_entity_poly.entity_id
_entity_poly.type
_entity_poly.pdbx_seq_one_letter_code
_entity_poly.pdbx_strand_id
1 'polypeptide(L)'
;MDKSTSDDTLILDQFGRPMPAKPPPIDERRQRALIDRLKALPLMDAAYLYEENLGSFDRIPLPHLRDLFPDHPGAEVVAAYRKASQLLRDAYEFGDRCLAPKLEDGLALVEEMRQRHPGFSAQTYGLALLWGCNRAR
;
A
#
# COMPACT_ATOMS: atom_id res chain seq x y z
N MET A 1 24.53 46.39 7.03
CA MET A 1 24.31 45.04 7.59
C MET A 1 23.01 45.11 8.34
N ASP A 2 21.94 44.50 7.83
CA ASP A 2 20.76 44.18 8.62
C ASP A 2 20.27 42.81 8.19
N LYS A 3 20.36 41.86 9.12
CA LYS A 3 19.89 40.48 8.97
C LYS A 3 18.41 40.48 9.31
N SER A 4 17.54 40.42 8.30
CA SER A 4 16.14 40.06 8.48
C SER A 4 16.07 38.54 8.63
N THR A 5 15.97 38.09 9.88
CA THR A 5 15.69 36.72 10.30
C THR A 5 14.36 36.27 9.69
N SER A 6 14.41 35.20 8.88
CA SER A 6 13.22 34.50 8.40
C SER A 6 12.49 33.87 9.58
N ASP A 7 11.19 34.19 9.70
CA ASP A 7 10.25 33.58 10.62
C ASP A 7 10.06 32.09 10.29
N ASP A 8 10.76 31.22 11.02
CA ASP A 8 10.44 29.80 11.10
C ASP A 8 9.16 29.64 11.95
N THR A 9 8.01 29.78 11.30
CA THR A 9 6.72 29.51 11.94
C THR A 9 6.59 27.99 12.18
N LEU A 10 6.81 27.56 13.43
CA LEU A 10 6.59 26.18 13.87
C LEU A 10 5.08 25.85 13.75
N ILE A 11 4.72 25.03 12.76
CA ILE A 11 3.36 24.49 12.64
C ILE A 11 3.18 23.43 13.72
N LEU A 12 2.29 23.70 14.68
CA LEU A 12 1.94 22.78 15.75
C LEU A 12 0.72 21.93 15.37
N ASP A 13 0.68 20.67 15.81
CA ASP A 13 -0.50 19.83 15.69
C ASP A 13 -1.62 20.25 16.66
N GLN A 14 -2.78 19.58 16.58
CA GLN A 14 -3.92 19.84 17.48
C GLN A 14 -3.64 19.58 18.97
N PHE A 15 -2.45 19.06 19.32
CA PHE A 15 -1.97 18.81 20.67
C PHE A 15 -0.77 19.71 21.05
N GLY A 16 -0.46 20.74 20.25
CA GLY A 16 0.61 21.70 20.51
C GLY A 16 2.01 21.14 20.30
N ARG A 17 2.17 20.00 19.61
CA ARG A 17 3.47 19.40 19.30
C ARG A 17 3.96 19.91 17.96
N PRO A 18 5.27 20.14 17.77
CA PRO A 18 5.81 20.45 16.45
C PRO A 18 5.41 19.33 15.49
N MET A 19 4.66 19.68 14.45
CA MET A 19 4.39 18.71 13.39
C MET A 19 5.73 18.29 12.80
N PRO A 20 5.97 16.98 12.57
CA PRO A 20 7.08 16.59 11.73
C PRO A 20 6.94 17.33 10.40
N ALA A 21 8.05 17.91 9.92
CA ALA A 21 8.11 18.50 8.60
C ALA A 21 7.45 17.54 7.61
N LYS A 22 6.64 18.10 6.70
CA LYS A 22 5.89 17.38 5.66
C LYS A 22 6.71 16.17 5.21
N PRO A 23 6.17 14.93 5.27
CA PRO A 23 6.94 13.75 4.90
C PRO A 23 7.60 14.00 3.55
N PRO A 24 8.87 13.59 3.37
CA PRO A 24 9.62 13.96 2.19
C PRO A 24 8.80 13.60 0.95
N PRO A 25 8.69 14.51 -0.03
CA PRO A 25 7.99 14.20 -1.27
C PRO A 25 8.56 12.89 -1.81
N ILE A 26 7.67 11.97 -2.20
CA ILE A 26 8.09 10.77 -2.93
C ILE A 26 8.87 11.29 -4.14
N ASP A 27 10.14 10.91 -4.24
CA ASP A 27 11.00 11.25 -5.37
C ASP A 27 10.21 10.98 -6.67
N GLU A 28 10.02 12.01 -7.51
CA GLU A 28 9.20 11.92 -8.73
C GLU A 28 9.62 10.74 -9.61
N ARG A 29 10.91 10.36 -9.56
CA ARG A 29 11.45 9.18 -10.22
C ARG A 29 10.86 7.88 -9.67
N ARG A 30 10.70 7.77 -8.35
CA ARG A 30 10.07 6.62 -7.69
C ARG A 30 8.57 6.57 -7.98
N GLN A 31 7.89 7.72 -7.98
CA GLN A 31 6.48 7.79 -8.34
C GLN A 31 6.24 7.37 -9.79
N ARG A 32 7.07 7.82 -10.73
CA ARG A 32 6.98 7.41 -12.14
C ARG A 32 7.28 5.93 -12.32
N ALA A 33 8.32 5.40 -11.69
CA ALA A 33 8.64 3.98 -11.74
C ALA A 33 7.53 3.09 -11.16
N LEU A 34 6.84 3.55 -10.10
CA LEU A 34 5.66 2.87 -9.57
C LEU A 34 4.52 2.89 -10.58
N ILE A 35 4.19 4.04 -11.16
CA ILE A 35 3.14 4.17 -12.18
C ILE A 35 3.41 3.25 -13.38
N ASP A 36 4.63 3.22 -13.90
CA ASP A 36 4.99 2.37 -15.04
C ASP A 36 4.85 0.89 -14.71
N ARG A 37 5.22 0.49 -13.48
CA ARG A 37 5.00 -0.88 -12.98
C ARG A 37 3.53 -1.23 -12.87
N LEU A 38 2.71 -0.33 -12.33
CA LEU A 38 1.27 -0.57 -12.17
C LEU A 38 0.57 -0.81 -13.51
N LYS A 39 0.93 -0.05 -14.54
CA LYS A 39 0.38 -0.21 -15.90
C LYS A 39 0.76 -1.53 -16.57
N ALA A 40 1.86 -2.16 -16.15
CA ALA A 40 2.32 -3.44 -16.68
C ALA A 40 1.70 -4.65 -15.98
N LEU A 41 0.95 -4.44 -14.89
CA LEU A 41 0.36 -5.51 -14.09
C LEU A 41 -1.13 -5.72 -14.42
N PRO A 42 -1.66 -6.95 -14.26
CA PRO A 42 -3.10 -7.18 -14.23
C PRO A 42 -3.76 -6.30 -13.15
N LEU A 43 -4.98 -5.81 -13.42
CA LEU A 43 -5.69 -4.87 -12.55
C LEU A 43 -5.70 -5.26 -11.06
N MET A 44 -5.89 -6.55 -10.76
CA MET A 44 -5.91 -7.06 -9.37
C MET A 44 -4.55 -6.92 -8.67
N ASP A 45 -3.46 -7.30 -9.35
CA ASP A 45 -2.11 -7.22 -8.80
C ASP A 45 -1.62 -5.77 -8.74
N ALA A 46 -2.01 -4.96 -9.73
CA ALA A 46 -1.74 -3.54 -9.73
C ALA A 46 -2.46 -2.83 -8.56
N ALA A 47 -3.73 -3.17 -8.31
CA ALA A 47 -4.47 -2.65 -7.16
C ALA A 47 -3.81 -3.03 -5.82
N TYR A 48 -3.29 -4.26 -5.70
CA TYR A 48 -2.53 -4.69 -4.53
C TYR A 48 -1.24 -3.88 -4.35
N LEU A 49 -0.40 -3.79 -5.39
CA LEU A 49 0.87 -3.09 -5.32
C LEU A 49 0.66 -1.59 -5.03
N TYR A 50 -0.38 -1.00 -5.62
CA TYR A 50 -0.77 0.38 -5.36
C TYR A 50 -1.15 0.60 -3.89
N GLU A 51 -1.96 -0.29 -3.32
CA GLU A 51 -2.38 -0.20 -1.91
C GLU A 51 -1.21 -0.41 -0.93
N GLU A 52 -0.33 -1.38 -1.22
CA GLU A 52 0.86 -1.66 -0.41
C GLU A 52 1.83 -0.47 -0.37
N ASN A 53 2.02 0.22 -1.51
CA ASN A 53 2.93 1.37 -1.62
C ASN A 53 2.36 2.66 -1.02
N LEU A 54 1.04 2.79 -0.85
CA LEU A 54 0.43 4.00 -0.31
C LEU A 54 0.40 4.07 1.21
N GLY A 55 0.38 2.92 1.90
CA GLY A 55 0.51 2.83 3.36
C GLY A 55 -0.58 3.54 4.20
N SER A 56 -1.49 4.31 3.59
CA SER A 56 -2.67 4.95 4.19
C SER A 56 -3.55 5.55 3.09
N PHE A 57 -4.86 5.42 3.25
CA PHE A 57 -5.97 5.70 2.32
C PHE A 57 -6.11 7.15 1.77
N ASP A 58 -5.11 8.03 1.90
CA ASP A 58 -5.31 9.48 1.75
C ASP A 58 -4.51 10.17 0.63
N ARG A 59 -3.68 9.45 -0.14
CA ARG A 59 -2.62 10.14 -0.91
C ARG A 59 -2.73 10.10 -2.43
N ILE A 60 -3.53 9.21 -2.99
CA ILE A 60 -3.83 9.24 -4.43
C ILE A 60 -5.35 9.15 -4.59
N PRO A 61 -6.01 10.22 -5.07
CA PRO A 61 -7.45 10.22 -5.28
C PRO A 61 -7.88 9.09 -6.21
N LEU A 62 -9.02 8.44 -5.92
CA LEU A 62 -9.72 7.51 -6.81
C LEU A 62 -9.74 7.93 -8.31
N PRO A 63 -9.88 9.23 -8.66
CA PRO A 63 -9.69 9.72 -10.02
C PRO A 63 -8.39 9.26 -10.70
N HIS A 64 -7.25 9.31 -10.02
CA HIS A 64 -5.95 8.93 -10.59
C HIS A 64 -5.85 7.42 -10.84
N LEU A 65 -6.53 6.60 -10.04
CA LEU A 65 -6.61 5.15 -10.27
C LEU A 65 -7.33 4.82 -11.59
N ARG A 66 -8.40 5.57 -11.92
CA ARG A 66 -9.08 5.41 -13.21
C ARG A 66 -8.20 5.87 -14.37
N ASP A 67 -7.44 6.94 -14.19
CA ASP A 67 -6.49 7.41 -15.20
C ASP A 67 -5.35 6.42 -15.46
N LEU A 68 -5.01 5.57 -14.47
CA LEU A 68 -4.02 4.51 -14.61
C LEU A 68 -4.55 3.27 -15.34
N PHE A 69 -5.87 3.04 -15.31
CA PHE A 69 -6.54 1.88 -15.92
C PHE A 69 -7.73 2.32 -16.79
N PRO A 70 -7.50 3.14 -17.84
CA PRO A 70 -8.59 3.72 -18.63
C PRO A 70 -9.38 2.68 -19.42
N ASP A 71 -8.78 1.52 -19.71
CA ASP A 71 -9.40 0.42 -20.45
C ASP A 71 -10.34 -0.43 -19.58
N HIS A 72 -10.38 -0.17 -18.26
CA HIS A 72 -11.23 -0.89 -17.32
C HIS A 72 -12.43 -0.05 -16.87
N PRO A 73 -13.64 -0.62 -16.80
CA PRO A 73 -14.78 0.02 -16.19
C PRO A 73 -14.46 0.51 -14.77
N GLY A 74 -14.85 1.76 -14.46
CA GLY A 74 -14.53 2.36 -13.16
C GLY A 74 -15.07 1.58 -11.95
N ALA A 75 -16.11 0.76 -12.13
CA ALA A 75 -16.62 -0.13 -11.09
C ALA A 75 -15.68 -1.33 -10.83
N GLU A 76 -15.03 -1.87 -11.86
CA GLU A 76 -14.05 -2.96 -11.75
C GLU A 76 -12.80 -2.50 -11.02
N VAL A 77 -12.31 -1.29 -11.34
CA VAL A 77 -11.14 -0.69 -10.66
C VAL A 77 -11.40 -0.53 -9.16
N VAL A 78 -12.59 -0.05 -8.79
CA VAL A 78 -13.00 0.08 -7.38
C VAL A 78 -13.11 -1.29 -6.70
N ALA A 79 -13.67 -2.28 -7.39
CA ALA A 79 -13.81 -3.63 -6.85
C ALA A 79 -12.44 -4.30 -6.62
N ALA A 80 -11.51 -4.17 -7.56
CA ALA A 80 -10.14 -4.68 -7.44
C ALA A 80 -9.42 -4.03 -6.26
N TYR A 81 -9.55 -2.71 -6.10
CA TYR A 81 -8.96 -1.98 -4.98
C TYR A 81 -9.52 -2.44 -3.63
N ARG A 82 -10.85 -2.60 -3.50
CA ARG A 82 -11.46 -3.13 -2.27
C ARG A 82 -10.94 -4.51 -1.91
N LYS A 83 -10.79 -5.40 -2.91
CA LYS A 83 -10.21 -6.74 -2.69
C LYS A 83 -8.76 -6.64 -2.23
N ALA A 84 -7.97 -5.77 -2.84
CA ALA A 84 -6.57 -5.54 -2.47
C ALA A 84 -6.43 -5.02 -1.03
N SER A 85 -7.21 -4.02 -0.64
CA SER A 85 -7.26 -3.51 0.74
C SER A 85 -7.65 -4.60 1.74
N GLN A 86 -8.61 -5.46 1.39
CA GLN A 86 -9.01 -6.57 2.26
C GLN A 86 -7.90 -7.60 2.41
N LEU A 87 -7.22 -7.97 1.31
CA LEU A 87 -6.06 -8.87 1.36
C LEU A 87 -4.94 -8.31 2.23
N LEU A 88 -4.60 -7.02 2.09
CA LEU A 88 -3.57 -6.37 2.91
C LEU A 88 -3.96 -6.26 4.38
N ARG A 89 -5.24 -6.02 4.68
CA ARG A 89 -5.73 -6.03 6.06
C ARG A 89 -5.57 -7.42 6.68
N ASP A 90 -5.98 -8.45 5.96
CA ASP A 90 -5.94 -9.83 6.45
C ASP A 90 -4.51 -10.39 6.45
N ALA A 91 -3.61 -9.86 5.62
CA ALA A 91 -2.21 -10.25 5.58
C ALA A 91 -1.50 -10.11 6.94
N TYR A 92 -1.95 -9.20 7.81
CA TYR A 92 -1.43 -9.10 9.18
C TYR A 92 -1.68 -10.40 9.98
N GLU A 93 -2.90 -10.95 9.90
CA GLU A 93 -3.29 -12.22 10.55
C GLU A 93 -2.42 -13.38 10.03
N PHE A 94 -2.23 -13.47 8.72
CA PHE A 94 -1.38 -14.48 8.10
C PHE A 94 0.10 -14.31 8.49
N GLY A 95 0.57 -13.07 8.61
CA GLY A 95 1.92 -12.75 9.06
C GLY A 95 2.17 -13.17 10.51
N ASP A 96 1.22 -12.90 11.41
CA ASP A 96 1.29 -13.32 12.82
C ASP A 96 1.35 -14.86 12.94
N ARG A 97 0.48 -15.56 12.21
CA ARG A 97 0.48 -17.04 12.13
C ARG A 97 1.79 -17.59 11.55
N CYS A 98 2.36 -16.93 10.55
CA CYS A 98 3.63 -17.33 9.94
C CYS A 98 4.82 -17.20 10.90
N LEU A 99 4.78 -16.23 11.83
CA LEU A 99 5.85 -15.99 12.80
C LEU A 99 5.64 -16.70 14.14
N ALA A 100 4.43 -17.25 14.38
CA ALA A 100 4.10 -17.96 15.60
C ALA A 100 5.07 -19.15 15.85
N PRO A 101 5.35 -19.50 17.13
CA PRO A 101 6.30 -20.56 17.48
C PRO A 101 5.94 -21.95 16.93
N LYS A 102 4.68 -22.14 16.52
CA LYS A 102 4.24 -23.24 15.68
C LYS A 102 4.17 -22.73 14.24
N LEU A 103 5.32 -22.69 13.56
CA LEU A 103 5.44 -22.26 12.17
C LEU A 103 4.38 -23.00 11.33
N GLU A 104 3.32 -22.30 10.94
CA GLU A 104 2.47 -22.78 9.87
C GLU A 104 3.28 -22.67 8.57
N ASP A 105 3.22 -23.70 7.73
CA ASP A 105 3.93 -23.70 6.45
C ASP A 105 3.45 -22.50 5.62
N GLY A 106 4.37 -21.60 5.26
CA GLY A 106 4.07 -20.41 4.47
C GLY A 106 3.35 -20.74 3.15
N LEU A 107 3.57 -21.93 2.58
CA LEU A 107 2.82 -22.39 1.41
C LEU A 107 1.35 -22.70 1.74
N ALA A 108 1.07 -23.29 2.90
CA ALA A 108 -0.29 -23.54 3.36
C ALA A 108 -1.04 -22.24 3.64
N LEU A 109 -0.37 -21.27 4.27
CA LEU A 109 -0.92 -19.93 4.50
C LEU A 109 -1.22 -19.20 3.18
N VAL A 110 -0.31 -19.27 2.20
CA VAL A 110 -0.55 -18.70 0.85
C VAL A 110 -1.75 -19.37 0.16
N GLU A 111 -1.92 -20.68 0.31
CA GLU A 111 -3.07 -21.37 -0.26
C GLU A 111 -4.38 -20.94 0.42
N GLU A 112 -4.37 -20.79 1.75
CA GLU A 112 -5.52 -20.27 2.49
C GLU A 112 -5.86 -18.83 2.08
N MET A 113 -4.86 -17.96 1.93
CA MET A 113 -5.03 -16.61 1.40
C MET A 113 -5.67 -16.62 0.01
N ARG A 114 -5.27 -17.55 -0.86
CA ARG A 114 -5.85 -17.71 -2.19
C ARG A 114 -7.32 -18.12 -2.15
N GLN A 115 -7.67 -19.05 -1.26
CA GLN A 115 -9.05 -19.50 -1.08
C GLN A 115 -9.94 -18.37 -0.53
N ARG A 116 -9.43 -17.59 0.43
CA ARG A 116 -10.18 -16.47 1.06
C ARG A 116 -10.27 -15.23 0.16
N HIS A 117 -9.23 -14.96 -0.63
CA HIS A 117 -9.12 -13.77 -1.48
C HIS A 117 -8.78 -14.15 -2.92
N PRO A 118 -9.68 -14.78 -3.69
CA PRO A 118 -9.36 -15.23 -5.04
C PRO A 118 -9.17 -14.07 -6.02
N GLY A 119 -8.29 -14.28 -7.01
CA GLY A 119 -8.12 -13.38 -8.15
C GLY A 119 -6.81 -12.61 -8.20
N PHE A 120 -5.89 -12.84 -7.27
CA PHE A 120 -4.52 -12.31 -7.34
C PHE A 120 -3.55 -13.37 -7.88
N SER A 121 -2.39 -12.94 -8.36
CA SER A 121 -1.33 -13.86 -8.76
C SER A 121 -0.66 -14.52 -7.54
N ALA A 122 0.01 -15.65 -7.78
CA ALA A 122 0.84 -16.32 -6.78
C ALA A 122 1.90 -15.38 -6.18
N GLN A 123 2.47 -14.49 -7.01
CA GLN A 123 3.44 -13.49 -6.56
C GLN A 123 2.82 -12.52 -5.55
N THR A 124 1.61 -12.04 -5.81
CA THR A 124 0.89 -11.12 -4.91
C THR A 124 0.63 -11.76 -3.54
N TYR A 125 0.23 -13.03 -3.47
CA TYR A 125 0.06 -13.70 -2.17
C TYR A 125 1.39 -13.84 -1.42
N GLY A 126 2.48 -14.14 -2.12
CA GLY A 126 3.81 -14.18 -1.50
C GLY A 126 4.25 -12.81 -0.94
N LEU A 127 3.97 -11.73 -1.68
CA LEU A 127 4.21 -10.36 -1.21
C LEU A 127 3.32 -10.01 -0.02
N ALA A 128 2.06 -10.42 -0.02
CA ALA A 128 1.13 -10.20 1.09
C ALA A 128 1.59 -10.90 2.37
N LEU A 129 2.00 -12.17 2.28
CA LEU A 129 2.54 -12.88 3.43
C LEU A 129 3.82 -12.21 3.97
N LEU A 130 4.76 -11.84 3.07
CA LEU A 130 5.98 -11.15 3.46
C LEU A 130 5.70 -9.81 4.14
N TRP A 131 4.78 -9.02 3.59
CA TRP A 131 4.34 -7.75 4.17
C TRP A 131 3.74 -7.97 5.56
N GLY A 132 2.87 -8.97 5.70
CA GLY A 132 2.29 -9.39 6.97
C GLY A 132 3.34 -9.72 8.02
N CYS A 133 4.31 -10.57 7.67
CA CYS A 133 5.43 -10.93 8.54
C CYS A 133 6.26 -9.71 8.96
N ASN A 134 6.53 -8.77 8.04
CA ASN A 134 7.28 -7.56 8.38
C ASN A 134 6.51 -6.63 9.33
N ARG A 135 5.18 -6.63 9.28
CA ARG A 135 4.30 -5.82 10.15
C ARG A 135 4.03 -6.44 11.51
N ALA A 136 4.11 -7.77 11.62
CA ALA A 136 3.86 -8.50 12.86
C ALA A 136 5.10 -8.62 13.78
N ARG A 137 6.29 -8.22 13.30
CA ARG A 137 7.54 -8.09 14.08
C ARG A 137 7.58 -6.79 14.86
#